data_AF-A0AAU9DUJ5-F1
#
_entry.id   AF-A0AAU9DUJ5-F1
#
_cell.length_a   1.000
_cell.length_b   1.000
_cell.length_c   1.000
_cell.angle_alpha   90.00
_cell.angle_beta   90.00
_cell.angle_gamma   90.00
#
_symmetry.space_group_name_H-M   'P 1'
#
loop_
_entity.id
_entity.type
_entity.pdbx_description
1 polymer ?
#
loop_
_entity_poly.entity_id
_entity_poly.type
_entity_poly.pdbx_seq_one_letter_code
_entity_poly.pdbx_strand_id
1 'polypeptide(L)' 'MSFTPINTMTPLRGEVQIVYKKGYGVNLWKSAGTTNGFYPGRKLMHGSKWKTSGKQNGFYKIGKDQWVQGEYAGYRAY' A
#
# COMPACT_ATOMS: atom_id res chain seq x y z
N MET A 1 -1.11 -28.46 7.81
CA MET A 1 -1.34 -27.56 6.66
C MET A 1 -1.71 -26.20 7.21
N SER A 2 -0.84 -25.20 7.07
CA SER A 2 -1.03 -23.88 7.68
C SER A 2 -1.97 -23.05 6.81
N PHE A 3 -3.22 -22.89 7.23
CA PHE A 3 -4.11 -21.89 6.66
C PHE A 3 -3.58 -20.51 7.07
N THR A 4 -2.94 -19.79 6.16
CA THR A 4 -2.68 -18.37 6.37
C THR A 4 -4.03 -17.68 6.54
N PRO A 5 -4.32 -17.02 7.67
CA PRO A 5 -5.57 -16.32 7.82
C PRO A 5 -5.69 -15.30 6.69
N ILE A 6 -6.81 -15.34 5.95
CA ILE A 6 -7.14 -14.46 4.82
C ILE A 6 -7.15 -12.95 5.18
N ASN A 7 -6.86 -12.59 6.43
CA ASN A 7 -6.75 -11.24 6.97
C ASN A 7 -5.42 -10.93 7.67
N THR A 8 -4.36 -11.72 7.45
CA THR A 8 -3.04 -11.43 8.02
C THR A 8 -2.10 -10.78 7.03
N MET A 9 -1.33 -9.79 7.51
CA MET A 9 -0.34 -9.09 6.72
C MET A 9 0.74 -10.06 6.24
N THR A 10 0.87 -10.23 4.93
CA THR A 10 1.98 -10.95 4.31
C THR A 10 3.23 -10.07 4.39
N PRO A 11 4.31 -10.49 5.08
CA PRO A 11 5.54 -9.72 5.12
C PRO A 11 6.17 -9.67 3.72
N LEU A 12 6.51 -8.47 3.26
CA LEU A 12 7.14 -8.23 1.96
C LEU A 12 8.20 -7.17 2.17
N ARG A 13 9.38 -7.35 1.56
CA ARG A 13 10.47 -6.38 1.62
C ARG A 13 10.79 -5.96 0.20
N GLY A 14 10.49 -4.72 -0.10
CA GLY A 14 10.66 -4.17 -1.43
C GLY A 14 10.37 -2.68 -1.46
N GLU A 15 10.38 -2.13 -2.66
CA GLU A 15 9.96 -0.77 -2.97
C GLU A 15 8.62 -0.80 -3.67
N VAL A 16 7.75 0.13 -3.33
CA VAL A 16 6.47 0.37 -3.98
C VAL A 16 6.53 1.73 -4.61
N GLN A 17 6.46 1.76 -5.94
CA GLN A 17 6.40 2.97 -6.73
C GLN A 17 4.94 3.25 -7.10
N ILE A 18 4.48 4.47 -6.90
CA ILE A 18 3.14 4.87 -7.32
C ILE A 18 3.12 5.05 -8.84
N VAL A 19 2.45 4.16 -9.53
CA VAL A 19 2.32 4.16 -11.00
C VAL A 19 0.89 4.55 -11.37
N TYR A 20 0.40 5.66 -10.81
CA TYR A 20 -0.93 6.18 -11.14
C TYR A 20 -0.91 7.13 -12.33
N LYS A 21 -2.07 7.55 -12.87
CA LYS A 21 -2.10 8.52 -13.99
C LYS A 21 -1.37 9.82 -13.61
N LYS A 22 -0.58 10.35 -14.54
CA LYS A 22 0.15 11.63 -14.38
C LYS A 22 -0.85 12.75 -14.03
N GLY A 23 -0.60 13.48 -12.95
CA GLY A 23 -1.52 14.51 -12.43
C GLY A 23 -2.45 14.03 -11.30
N TYR A 24 -2.49 12.73 -11.03
CA TYR A 24 -3.25 12.18 -9.92
C TYR A 24 -2.35 11.57 -8.84
N GLY A 25 -2.82 11.66 -7.59
CA GLY A 25 -2.20 11.03 -6.43
C GLY A 25 -3.04 9.88 -5.91
N VAL A 26 -2.38 8.88 -5.34
CA VAL A 26 -3.06 7.77 -4.66
C VAL A 26 -3.33 8.15 -3.21
N ASN A 27 -4.55 7.85 -2.77
CA ASN A 27 -4.95 8.09 -1.40
C ASN A 27 -4.17 7.19 -0.44
N LEU A 28 -3.69 7.79 0.65
CA LEU A 28 -3.09 7.05 1.75
C LEU A 28 -4.18 6.58 2.71
N TRP A 29 -4.14 5.31 3.06
CA TRP A 29 -5.09 4.67 3.96
C TRP A 29 -4.45 4.41 5.31
N LYS A 30 -5.20 4.59 6.40
CA LYS A 30 -4.76 4.34 7.77
C LYS A 30 -4.80 2.85 8.13
N SER A 31 -5.63 2.07 7.44
CA SER A 31 -5.81 0.63 7.64
C SER A 31 -5.86 -0.13 6.32
N ALA A 32 -5.45 -1.40 6.34
CA ALA A 32 -5.53 -2.28 5.18
C ALA A 32 -6.97 -2.76 4.96
N GLY A 33 -7.57 -2.43 3.82
CA GLY A 33 -8.85 -3.01 3.39
C GLY A 33 -10.10 -2.41 4.02
N THR A 34 -10.05 -1.21 4.61
CA THR A 34 -11.24 -0.53 5.13
C THR A 34 -11.48 0.77 4.37
N THR A 35 -12.61 0.87 3.68
CA THR A 35 -13.09 2.07 2.97
C THR A 35 -13.32 3.28 3.91
N ASN A 36 -13.36 3.03 5.23
CA ASN A 36 -13.54 4.05 6.28
C ASN A 36 -12.22 4.58 6.88
N GLY A 37 -11.06 4.12 6.40
CA GLY A 37 -9.74 4.49 6.91
C GLY A 37 -9.00 5.52 6.07
N PHE A 38 -9.69 6.37 5.31
CA PHE A 38 -9.04 7.39 4.48
C PHE A 38 -8.24 8.36 5.35
N TYR A 39 -7.01 8.70 4.93
CA TYR A 39 -6.24 9.80 5.55
C TYR A 39 -6.51 11.10 4.77
N PRO A 40 -7.46 11.95 5.19
CA PRO A 40 -7.75 13.20 4.50
C PRO A 40 -6.56 14.15 4.62
N GLY A 41 -5.80 14.27 3.53
CA GLY A 41 -4.74 15.26 3.40
C GLY A 41 -3.38 14.73 2.95
N ARG A 42 -3.17 13.41 2.97
CA ARG A 42 -1.90 12.82 2.49
C ARG A 42 -2.14 11.93 1.28
N LYS A 43 -1.80 12.46 0.10
CA LYS A 43 -1.80 11.72 -1.16
C LYS A 43 -0.37 11.48 -1.59
N LEU A 44 -0.11 10.29 -2.11
CA LEU A 44 1.17 9.96 -2.71
C LEU A 44 1.12 10.32 -4.18
N MET A 45 1.95 11.26 -4.61
CA MET A 45 2.01 11.66 -6.02
C MET A 45 2.56 10.53 -6.87
N HIS A 46 2.11 10.44 -8.13
CA HIS A 46 2.70 9.56 -9.13
C HIS A 46 4.24 9.68 -9.15
N GLY A 47 4.92 8.55 -9.31
CA GLY A 47 6.38 8.46 -9.32
C GLY A 47 7.01 8.40 -7.94
N SER A 48 6.26 8.63 -6.87
CA SER A 48 6.76 8.50 -5.49
C SER A 48 7.10 7.04 -5.18
N LYS A 49 8.24 6.83 -4.52
CA LYS A 49 8.76 5.51 -4.15
C LYS A 49 8.79 5.35 -2.64
N TRP A 50 8.32 4.21 -2.16
CA TRP A 50 8.21 3.94 -0.73
C TRP A 50 8.65 2.52 -0.39
N LYS A 51 9.38 2.35 0.71
CA LYS A 51 9.71 1.02 1.19
C LYS A 51 8.46 0.34 1.73
N THR A 52 8.17 -0.87 1.27
CA THR A 52 7.10 -1.69 1.83
C THR A 52 7.65 -2.72 2.79
N SER A 53 6.89 -2.97 3.86
CA SER A 53 7.17 -3.99 4.89
C SER A 53 6.19 -5.16 4.85
N GLY A 54 5.12 -5.04 4.07
CA GLY A 54 4.09 -6.06 3.96
C GLY A 54 2.99 -5.70 2.98
N LYS A 55 2.16 -6.68 2.67
CA LYS A 55 0.91 -6.51 1.93
C LYS A 55 -0.22 -7.18 2.67
N GLN A 56 -1.37 -6.54 2.71
CA GLN A 56 -2.58 -7.09 3.31
C GLN A 56 -3.79 -6.65 2.49
N ASN A 57 -4.65 -7.61 2.14
CA ASN A 57 -5.92 -7.35 1.46
C ASN A 57 -5.79 -6.49 0.18
N GLY A 58 -4.70 -6.65 -0.58
CA GLY A 58 -4.41 -5.85 -1.78
C GLY A 58 -3.72 -4.51 -1.53
N PHE A 59 -3.49 -4.12 -0.27
CA PHE A 59 -2.78 -2.89 0.11
C PHE A 59 -1.34 -3.18 0.52
N TYR A 60 -0.40 -2.32 0.13
CA TYR A 60 0.99 -2.36 0.58
C TYR A 60 1.20 -1.43 1.78
N LYS A 61 1.95 -1.90 2.78
CA LYS A 61 2.28 -1.15 3.99
C LYS A 61 3.57 -0.38 3.80
N ILE A 62 3.46 0.93 3.62
CA ILE A 62 4.59 1.83 3.37
C ILE A 62 5.09 2.58 4.61
N GLY A 63 4.41 2.40 5.76
CA GLY A 63 4.75 3.05 7.01
C GLY A 63 3.91 2.53 8.18
N LYS A 64 3.95 3.25 9.31
CA LYS A 64 3.11 2.97 10.48
C LYS A 64 1.71 3.51 10.21
N ASP A 65 0.70 2.63 10.18
CA ASP A 65 -0.68 2.96 9.85
C ASP A 65 -0.80 3.68 8.50
N GLN A 66 -0.01 3.24 7.52
CA GLN A 66 0.06 3.84 6.20
C GLN A 66 0.04 2.73 5.14
N TRP A 67 -1.03 2.73 4.39
CA TRP A 67 -1.38 1.70 3.43
C TRP A 67 -1.71 2.32 2.09
N VAL A 68 -1.21 1.70 1.02
CA VAL A 68 -1.47 2.14 -0.34
C VAL A 68 -2.08 1.02 -1.15
N GLN A 69 -3.07 1.35 -1.99
CA GLN A 69 -3.74 0.37 -2.82
C GLN A 69 -2.78 -0.14 -3.90
N GLY A 70 -2.58 -1.46 -3.94
CA GLY A 70 -1.62 -2.09 -4.84
C GLY A 70 -1.97 -2.00 -6.33
N GLU A 71 -3.24 -1.75 -6.65
CA GLU A 71 -3.70 -1.53 -8.03
C GLU A 71 -3.05 -0.30 -8.68
N TYR A 72 -2.70 0.70 -7.87
CA TYR A 72 -2.08 1.95 -8.34
C TYR A 72 -0.58 2.02 -8.03
N ALA A 73 0.01 0.89 -7.60
CA ALA A 73 1.36 0.86 -7.08
C ALA A 73 2.13 -0.35 -7.61
N GLY A 74 3.23 -0.09 -8.32
CA GLY A 74 4.16 -1.09 -8.80
C GLY A 74 5.08 -1.53 -7.68
N TYR A 75 5.04 -2.81 -7.33
CA TYR A 75 5.98 -3.41 -6.37
C TYR A 75 7.25 -3.88 -7.08
N ARG A 76 8.40 -3.60 -6.47
CA ARG A 76 9.71 -4.08 -6.86
C ARG A 76 10.40 -4.70 -5.65
N ALA A 77 10.65 -5.99 -5.68
CA ALA A 77 11.43 -6.65 -4.64
C ALA A 77 12.88 -6.14 -4.65
N TYR A 78 13.51 -6.13 -3.47
CA TYR A 78 14.96 -6.01 -3.35
C TYR A 78 15.62 -7.37 -3.53
#